data_AF-A0A7C2T5L4-F1
#
_entry.id   AF-A0A7C2T5L4-F1
#
_cell.length_a   1.000
_cell.length_b   1.000
_cell.length_c   1.000
_cell.angle_alpha   90.00
_cell.angle_beta   90.00
_cell.angle_gamma   90.00
#
_symmetry.space_group_name_H-M   'P 1'
#
loop_
_entity.id
_entity.type
_entity.pdbx_description
1 polymer ?
#
loop_
_entity_poly.entity_id
_entity_poly.type
_entity_poly.pdbx_seq_one_letter_code
_entity_poly.pdbx_strand_id
1 'polypeptide(L)'
;MIRIVLPLAVIVLLLFTPLFSADTSEVGGIVKPNTVTGMDYVGDTLKCWTAGKFSIVGDCAPEAGKLGLAIFAAIFVSAVAAGIGVLGLFPIIGRLTSAITTLAGVVVIAGVGFYILSNLGGDHGGGVQWGSYLSGGGGLLTLISGLSGMRGR
;
A
#
# COMPACT_ATOMS: atom_id res chain seq x y z
N MET A 1 4.57 9.22 -17.59
CA MET A 1 5.35 9.56 -16.38
C MET A 1 4.53 9.50 -15.11
N ILE A 2 3.40 10.22 -14.99
CA ILE A 2 2.58 10.19 -13.77
C ILE A 2 2.06 8.80 -13.38
N ARG A 3 1.77 7.94 -14.37
CA ARG A 3 1.34 6.54 -14.16
C ARG A 3 2.41 5.62 -13.55
N ILE A 4 3.68 6.06 -13.50
CA ILE A 4 4.79 5.34 -12.87
C ILE A 4 5.09 5.97 -11.51
N VAL A 5 5.13 7.31 -11.47
CA VAL A 5 5.44 8.07 -10.26
C VAL A 5 4.37 7.89 -9.18
N LEU A 6 3.09 7.86 -9.54
CA LEU A 6 2.02 7.73 -8.55
C LEU A 6 2.02 6.38 -7.83
N PRO A 7 2.05 5.22 -8.52
CA PRO A 7 2.10 3.93 -7.84
C PRO A 7 3.36 3.79 -6.98
N LEU A 8 4.50 4.31 -7.44
CA LEU A 8 5.73 4.34 -6.63
C LEU A 8 5.58 5.21 -5.38
N ALA A 9 4.97 6.39 -5.51
CA ALA A 9 4.70 7.26 -4.36
C ALA A 9 3.75 6.58 -3.37
N VAL A 10 2.73 5.86 -3.84
CA VAL A 10 1.81 5.09 -2.98
C VAL A 10 2.55 3.98 -2.22
N ILE A 11 3.49 3.29 -2.86
CA ILE A 11 4.32 2.28 -2.18
C ILE A 11 5.13 2.94 -1.06
N VAL A 12 5.82 4.06 -1.35
CA VAL A 12 6.61 4.79 -0.35
C VAL A 12 5.71 5.24 0.82
N LEU A 13 4.52 5.77 0.51
CA LEU A 13 3.57 6.19 1.52
C LEU A 13 3.12 5.00 2.39
N LEU A 14 2.71 3.89 1.78
CA LEU A 14 2.29 2.70 2.51
C LEU A 14 3.40 2.12 3.40
N LEU A 15 4.64 2.10 2.91
CA LEU A 15 5.76 1.50 3.64
C LEU A 15 6.28 2.36 4.78
N PHE A 16 6.45 3.66 4.55
CA PHE A 16 7.25 4.52 5.44
C PHE A 16 6.44 5.54 6.24
N THR A 17 5.17 5.76 5.90
CA THR A 17 4.35 6.69 6.69
C THR A 17 3.72 5.98 7.88
N PRO A 18 3.57 6.68 9.02
CA PRO A 18 2.82 6.16 10.14
C PRO A 18 1.36 6.03 9.70
N LEU A 19 0.89 4.79 9.63
CA LEU A 19 -0.48 4.49 9.23
C LEU A 19 -1.41 4.58 10.43
N PHE A 20 -0.95 4.14 11.61
CA PHE A 20 -1.73 4.11 12.86
C PHE A 20 -0.84 4.22 14.11
N SER A 21 -1.43 4.63 15.22
CA SER A 21 -0.81 4.45 16.54
C SER A 21 -1.08 3.04 17.06
N ALA A 22 -0.07 2.31 17.50
CA ALA A 22 -0.18 1.21 18.44
C ALA A 22 -0.10 1.72 19.89
N ASP A 23 -0.41 0.83 20.83
CA ASP A 23 -0.42 1.10 22.26
C ASP A 23 0.87 1.81 22.72
N THR A 24 0.66 2.78 23.60
CA THR A 24 1.71 3.66 24.09
C THR A 24 2.77 2.87 24.85
N SER A 25 4.03 2.98 24.41
CA SER A 25 5.16 2.41 25.14
C SER A 25 5.76 3.51 26.02
N GLU A 26 5.70 3.32 27.35
CA GLU A 26 6.35 4.21 28.31
C GLU A 26 7.85 3.87 28.37
N VAL A 27 8.69 4.79 27.88
CA VAL A 27 10.15 4.71 28.07
C VAL A 27 10.59 6.00 28.76
N GLY A 28 10.88 5.91 30.05
CA GLY A 28 11.39 7.03 30.84
C GLY A 28 10.37 8.13 31.16
N GLY A 29 9.09 7.80 31.36
CA GLY A 29 8.04 8.77 31.72
C GLY A 29 7.54 9.64 30.56
N ILE A 30 7.98 9.37 29.34
CA ILE A 30 7.46 9.98 28.12
C ILE A 30 6.64 8.91 27.39
N VAL A 31 5.32 9.11 27.40
CA VAL A 31 4.36 8.29 26.65
C VAL A 31 4.56 8.56 25.16
N LYS A 32 5.32 7.70 24.47
CA LYS A 32 5.42 7.76 23.00
C LYS A 32 4.34 6.86 22.39
N PRO A 33 3.47 7.38 21.52
CA PRO A 33 2.62 6.51 20.71
C PRO A 33 3.56 5.69 19.82
N ASN A 34 3.50 4.36 19.92
CA ASN A 34 4.20 3.52 18.96
C ASN A 34 3.52 3.73 17.61
N THR A 35 4.18 4.32 16.63
CA THR A 35 3.58 4.45 15.29
C THR A 35 3.88 3.20 14.49
N VAL A 36 2.85 2.57 13.94
CA VAL A 36 3.00 1.40 13.07
C VAL A 36 3.00 1.86 11.61
N THR A 37 3.93 1.30 10.85
CA THR A 37 4.17 1.56 9.43
C THR A 37 3.85 0.31 8.61
N GLY A 38 3.71 0.44 7.28
CA GLY A 38 3.54 -0.74 6.44
C GLY A 38 4.76 -1.69 6.47
N MET A 39 5.96 -1.17 6.76
CA MET A 39 7.16 -1.99 6.94
C MET A 39 7.04 -2.98 8.10
N ASP A 40 6.31 -2.64 9.15
CA ASP A 40 6.08 -3.56 10.28
C ASP A 40 5.21 -4.76 9.86
N TYR A 41 4.38 -4.60 8.82
CA TYR A 41 3.53 -5.68 8.32
C TYR A 41 4.14 -6.53 7.22
N VAL A 42 4.99 -5.94 6.37
CA VAL A 42 5.46 -6.60 5.13
C VAL A 42 6.98 -6.66 5.02
N GLY A 43 7.72 -6.16 6.00
CA GLY A 43 9.18 -6.03 5.95
C GLY A 43 9.87 -7.37 5.69
N ASP A 44 9.47 -8.43 6.41
CA ASP A 44 10.07 -9.75 6.24
C ASP A 44 9.63 -10.45 4.94
N THR A 45 8.39 -10.24 4.51
CA THR A 45 7.93 -10.66 3.18
C THR A 45 8.76 -10.03 2.06
N LEU A 46 9.06 -8.72 2.16
CA LEU A 46 9.89 -8.02 1.19
C LEU A 46 11.35 -8.50 1.20
N LYS A 47 11.92 -8.79 2.38
CA LYS A 47 13.25 -9.40 2.48
C LYS A 47 13.29 -10.78 1.82
N CYS A 48 12.28 -11.61 2.05
CA CYS A 48 12.18 -12.91 1.38
C CYS A 48 12.11 -12.77 -0.15
N TRP A 49 11.28 -11.84 -0.64
CA TRP A 49 11.13 -11.59 -2.07
C TRP A 49 12.41 -11.08 -2.73
N THR A 50 13.11 -10.15 -2.08
CA THR A 50 14.40 -9.65 -2.57
C THR A 50 15.50 -10.72 -2.52
N ALA A 51 15.39 -11.69 -1.62
CA ALA A 51 16.24 -12.90 -1.59
C ALA A 51 15.79 -14.02 -2.55
N GLY A 52 14.77 -13.78 -3.40
CA GLY A 52 14.26 -14.75 -4.37
C GLY A 52 13.34 -15.84 -3.79
N LYS A 53 12.93 -15.72 -2.52
CA LYS A 53 11.97 -16.62 -1.87
C LYS A 53 10.57 -16.03 -1.93
N PHE A 54 9.81 -16.44 -2.94
CA PHE A 54 8.42 -15.98 -3.13
C PHE A 54 7.45 -16.90 -2.38
N SER A 55 7.27 -16.65 -1.08
CA SER A 55 6.22 -17.31 -0.28
C SER A 55 5.37 -16.28 0.43
N ILE A 56 4.06 -16.53 0.48
CA ILE A 56 3.07 -15.78 1.25
C ILE A 56 2.56 -16.58 2.47
N VAL A 57 3.23 -17.71 2.75
CA VAL A 57 2.94 -18.64 3.85
C VAL A 57 4.23 -18.97 4.60
N GLY A 58 4.15 -19.25 5.89
CA GLY A 58 5.31 -19.57 6.73
C GLY A 58 6.13 -18.31 7.07
N ASP A 59 7.45 -18.44 7.14
CA ASP A 59 8.37 -17.39 7.61
C ASP A 59 8.41 -16.12 6.75
N CYS A 60 7.83 -16.16 5.55
CA CYS A 60 7.74 -15.01 4.64
C CYS A 60 6.32 -14.41 4.58
N ALA A 61 5.37 -14.95 5.35
CA ALA A 61 4.00 -14.43 5.36
C ALA A 61 3.96 -13.01 5.95
N PRO A 62 3.10 -12.13 5.40
CA PRO A 62 2.87 -10.82 6.00
C PRO A 62 2.37 -10.94 7.45
N GLU A 63 2.84 -10.07 8.33
CA GLU A 63 2.43 -10.03 9.73
C GLU A 63 0.98 -9.53 9.89
N ALA A 64 0.37 -9.82 11.04
CA ALA A 64 -1.04 -9.47 11.33
C ALA A 64 -2.08 -10.06 10.35
N GLY A 65 -1.76 -11.17 9.69
CA GLY A 65 -2.71 -11.99 8.94
C GLY A 65 -3.34 -11.27 7.75
N LYS A 66 -4.68 -11.13 7.75
CA LYS A 66 -5.43 -10.52 6.61
C LYS A 66 -5.03 -9.06 6.35
N LEU A 67 -4.59 -8.38 7.38
CA LEU A 67 -4.26 -6.96 7.35
C LEU A 67 -2.89 -6.72 6.67
N GLY A 68 -1.86 -7.46 7.07
CA GLY A 68 -0.57 -7.42 6.36
C GLY A 68 -0.69 -7.94 4.93
N LEU A 69 -1.58 -8.90 4.69
CA LEU A 69 -1.86 -9.38 3.33
C LEU A 69 -2.51 -8.31 2.46
N ALA A 70 -3.40 -7.47 3.01
CA ALA A 70 -3.99 -6.35 2.28
C ALA A 70 -2.95 -5.26 1.94
N ILE A 71 -2.07 -4.91 2.89
CA ILE A 71 -0.96 -3.98 2.66
C ILE A 71 0.00 -4.55 1.60
N PHE A 72 0.36 -5.82 1.72
CA PHE A 72 1.22 -6.51 0.77
C PHE A 72 0.61 -6.53 -0.63
N ALA A 73 -0.68 -6.84 -0.76
CA ALA A 73 -1.39 -6.81 -2.03
C ALA A 73 -1.39 -5.40 -2.64
N ALA A 74 -1.63 -4.36 -1.82
CA ALA A 74 -1.58 -2.97 -2.29
C ALA A 74 -0.19 -2.58 -2.81
N ILE A 75 0.88 -2.96 -2.11
CA ILE A 75 2.26 -2.73 -2.53
C ILE A 75 2.57 -3.51 -3.81
N PHE A 76 2.25 -4.80 -3.85
CA PHE A 76 2.53 -5.67 -4.97
C PHE A 76 1.84 -5.21 -6.24
N VAL A 77 0.53 -4.93 -6.18
CA VAL A 77 -0.24 -4.45 -7.33
C VAL A 77 0.26 -3.07 -7.78
N SER A 78 0.65 -2.20 -6.85
CA SER A 78 1.26 -0.91 -7.19
C SER A 78 2.63 -1.07 -7.85
N ALA A 79 3.43 -2.04 -7.43
CA ALA A 79 4.73 -2.33 -8.02
C ALA A 79 4.58 -2.90 -9.44
N VAL A 80 3.62 -3.81 -9.64
CA VAL A 80 3.25 -4.33 -10.96
C VAL A 80 2.75 -3.20 -11.86
N ALA A 81 1.89 -2.32 -11.34
CA ALA A 81 1.40 -1.15 -12.08
C ALA A 81 2.54 -0.21 -12.49
N ALA A 82 3.50 0.06 -11.60
CA ALA A 82 4.67 0.86 -11.93
C ALA A 82 5.54 0.21 -13.02
N GLY A 83 5.84 -1.09 -12.88
CA GLY A 83 6.64 -1.85 -13.84
C GLY A 83 6.00 -1.92 -15.22
N ILE A 84 4.69 -2.19 -15.28
CA ILE A 84 3.94 -2.17 -16.54
C ILE A 84 3.82 -0.74 -17.07
N GLY A 85 3.72 0.27 -16.21
CA GLY A 85 3.76 1.68 -16.58
C GLY A 85 5.03 2.07 -17.34
N VAL A 86 6.17 1.45 -17.04
CA VAL A 86 7.43 1.61 -17.80
C VAL A 86 7.27 1.04 -19.22
N LEU A 87 6.70 -0.17 -19.35
CA LEU A 87 6.41 -0.78 -20.67
C LEU A 87 5.33 -0.02 -21.46
N GLY A 88 4.44 0.68 -20.75
CA GLY A 88 3.41 1.54 -21.30
C GLY A 88 3.91 2.81 -21.98
N LEU A 89 5.22 3.08 -21.97
CA LEU A 89 5.86 4.06 -22.85
C LEU A 89 5.68 3.68 -24.33
N PHE A 90 5.45 2.40 -24.64
CA PHE A 90 5.08 1.95 -25.97
C PHE A 90 3.57 2.14 -26.22
N PRO A 91 3.17 2.82 -27.30
CA PRO A 91 1.78 3.25 -27.55
C PRO A 91 0.77 2.10 -27.65
N ILE A 92 1.22 0.89 -28.01
CA ILE A 92 0.37 -0.29 -28.17
C ILE A 92 -0.12 -0.85 -26.81
N ILE A 93 0.62 -0.59 -25.71
CA ILE A 93 0.36 -1.15 -24.36
C ILE A 93 -0.40 -0.14 -23.47
N GLY A 94 -0.67 1.08 -23.96
CA GLY A 94 -1.23 2.19 -23.20
C GLY A 94 -2.61 1.92 -22.55
N ARG A 95 -3.44 1.04 -23.12
CA ARG A 95 -4.75 0.68 -22.56
C ARG A 95 -4.64 -0.35 -21.43
N LEU A 96 -3.76 -1.33 -21.56
CA LEU A 96 -3.52 -2.35 -20.54
C LEU A 96 -2.93 -1.72 -19.26
N THR A 97 -1.98 -0.79 -19.42
CA THR A 97 -1.40 -0.04 -18.29
C THR A 97 -2.46 0.75 -17.53
N SER A 98 -3.46 1.30 -18.22
CA SER A 98 -4.55 2.07 -17.63
C SER A 98 -5.49 1.19 -16.79
N ALA A 99 -5.83 -0.01 -17.28
CA ALA A 99 -6.62 -0.98 -16.53
C ALA A 99 -5.91 -1.42 -15.25
N ILE A 100 -4.61 -1.71 -15.33
CA ILE A 100 -3.82 -2.17 -14.18
C ILE A 100 -3.61 -1.05 -13.16
N THR A 101 -3.36 0.18 -13.62
CA THR A 101 -3.27 1.34 -12.73
C THR A 101 -4.61 1.59 -12.01
N THR A 102 -5.73 1.40 -12.70
CA THR A 102 -7.07 1.50 -12.09
C THR A 102 -7.24 0.43 -11.01
N LEU A 103 -6.90 -0.83 -11.31
CA LEU A 103 -6.94 -1.92 -10.33
C LEU A 103 -6.05 -1.64 -9.12
N ALA A 104 -4.84 -1.12 -9.33
CA ALA A 104 -3.95 -0.72 -8.24
C ALA A 104 -4.61 0.31 -7.32
N GLY A 105 -5.25 1.33 -7.88
CA GLY A 105 -6.01 2.31 -7.12
C GLY A 105 -7.15 1.68 -6.30
N VAL A 106 -7.93 0.78 -6.91
CA VAL A 106 -9.01 0.05 -6.21
C VAL A 106 -8.46 -0.76 -5.03
N VAL A 107 -7.39 -1.53 -5.25
CA VAL A 107 -6.80 -2.38 -4.21
C VAL A 107 -6.25 -1.55 -3.05
N VAL A 108 -5.60 -0.41 -3.33
CA VAL A 108 -5.09 0.49 -2.28
C VAL A 108 -6.24 1.08 -1.48
N ILE A 109 -7.28 1.60 -2.13
CA ILE A 109 -8.46 2.18 -1.45
C ILE A 109 -9.17 1.11 -0.61
N ALA A 110 -9.38 -0.08 -1.17
CA ALA A 110 -10.02 -1.18 -0.48
C ALA A 110 -9.19 -1.66 0.72
N GLY A 111 -7.85 -1.76 0.56
CA GLY A 111 -6.94 -2.15 1.62
C GLY A 111 -6.93 -1.14 2.77
N VAL A 112 -6.76 0.15 2.46
CA VAL A 112 -6.81 1.23 3.46
C VAL A 112 -8.19 1.31 4.14
N GLY A 113 -9.27 1.18 3.37
CA GLY A 113 -10.64 1.22 3.89
C GLY A 113 -10.96 0.03 4.81
N PHE A 114 -10.62 -1.19 4.39
CA PHE A 114 -10.76 -2.40 5.22
C PHE A 114 -9.98 -2.27 6.52
N TYR A 115 -8.77 -1.71 6.45
CA TYR A 115 -7.91 -1.50 7.60
C TYR A 115 -8.51 -0.49 8.59
N ILE A 116 -8.96 0.68 8.11
CA ILE A 116 -9.60 1.71 8.93
C ILE A 116 -10.83 1.13 9.64
N LEU A 117 -11.68 0.39 8.93
CA LEU A 117 -12.87 -0.25 9.51
C LEU A 117 -12.49 -1.32 10.54
N SER A 118 -11.43 -2.09 10.30
CA SER A 118 -10.97 -3.13 11.22
C SER A 118 -10.38 -2.56 12.52
N ASN A 119 -9.76 -1.38 12.47
CA ASN A 119 -9.21 -0.73 13.67
C ASN A 119 -10.25 0.11 14.42
N LEU A 120 -11.21 0.72 13.72
CA LEU A 120 -12.35 1.39 14.37
C LEU A 120 -13.30 0.41 15.08
N GLY A 121 -13.36 -0.85 14.61
CA GLY A 121 -14.21 -1.89 15.18
C GLY A 121 -13.54 -2.85 16.17
N GLY A 122 -12.23 -2.73 16.39
CA GLY A 122 -11.47 -3.60 17.30
C GLY A 122 -11.02 -2.89 18.57
N ASP A 123 -10.72 -3.65 19.63
CA ASP A 123 -10.19 -3.15 20.91
C ASP A 123 -8.75 -2.59 20.81
N HIS A 124 -8.17 -2.56 19.60
CA HIS A 124 -6.86 -1.95 19.35
C HIS A 124 -7.09 -0.45 19.13
N GLY A 125 -7.15 0.30 20.25
CA GLY A 125 -7.47 1.74 20.35
C GLY A 125 -6.45 2.69 19.70
N GLY A 126 -5.99 2.36 18.51
CA GLY A 126 -5.06 3.13 17.71
C GLY A 126 -5.75 4.14 16.81
N GLY A 127 -5.49 5.43 17.02
CA GLY A 127 -5.98 6.49 16.13
C GLY A 127 -5.44 6.35 14.70
N VAL A 128 -6.29 6.66 13.71
CA VAL A 128 -5.90 6.77 12.30
C VAL A 128 -4.86 7.89 12.15
N GLN A 129 -3.68 7.57 11.62
CA GLN A 129 -2.61 8.55 11.42
C GLN A 129 -2.68 9.17 10.02
N TRP A 130 -1.97 10.29 9.83
CA TRP A 130 -1.92 11.04 8.57
C TRP A 130 -1.49 10.18 7.37
N GLY A 131 -0.65 9.15 7.57
CA GLY A 131 -0.20 8.24 6.52
C GLY A 131 -1.34 7.45 5.86
N SER A 132 -2.38 7.12 6.63
CA SER A 132 -3.58 6.43 6.11
C SER A 132 -4.40 7.32 5.18
N TYR A 133 -4.49 8.62 5.47
CA TYR A 133 -5.16 9.57 4.60
C TYR A 133 -4.36 9.83 3.31
N LEU A 134 -3.03 9.91 3.41
CA LEU A 134 -2.18 10.09 2.24
C LEU A 134 -2.15 8.84 1.35
N SER A 135 -2.08 7.65 1.92
CA SER A 135 -2.11 6.40 1.14
C SER A 135 -3.48 6.18 0.49
N GLY A 136 -4.58 6.47 1.19
CA GLY A 136 -5.92 6.49 0.62
C GLY A 136 -6.08 7.52 -0.52
N GLY A 137 -5.61 8.74 -0.30
CA GLY A 137 -5.61 9.81 -1.32
C GLY A 137 -4.73 9.48 -2.53
N GLY A 138 -3.56 8.90 -2.30
CA GLY A 138 -2.68 8.39 -3.36
C GLY A 138 -3.33 7.26 -4.15
N GLY A 139 -4.04 6.34 -3.49
CA GLY A 139 -4.84 5.30 -4.13
C GLY A 139 -5.95 5.89 -5.01
N LEU A 140 -6.65 6.92 -4.53
CA LEU A 140 -7.68 7.63 -5.30
C LEU A 140 -7.10 8.33 -6.53
N LEU A 141 -5.98 9.04 -6.37
CA LEU A 141 -5.31 9.67 -7.51
C LEU A 141 -4.80 8.62 -8.50
N THR A 142 -4.38 7.45 -8.02
CA THR A 142 -3.93 6.32 -8.86
C THR A 142 -5.10 5.79 -9.69
N LEU A 143 -6.25 5.59 -9.05
CA LEU A 143 -7.51 5.20 -9.70
C LEU A 143 -7.90 6.21 -10.79
N ILE A 144 -7.99 7.50 -10.45
CA ILE A 144 -8.40 8.56 -11.38
C ILE A 144 -7.41 8.65 -12.56
N SER A 145 -6.11 8.53 -12.28
CA SER A 145 -5.07 8.53 -13.32
C SER A 145 -5.20 7.34 -14.26
N GLY A 146 -5.56 6.16 -13.75
CA GLY A 146 -5.86 4.96 -14.55
C GLY A 146 -7.10 5.16 -15.43
N LEU A 147 -8.21 5.63 -14.85
CA LEU A 147 -9.46 5.90 -15.56
C LEU A 147 -9.30 6.95 -16.67
N SER A 148 -8.55 8.02 -16.40
CA SER A 148 -8.22 9.05 -17.39
C SER A 148 -7.50 8.47 -18.61
N GLY A 149 -6.63 7.48 -18.39
CA GLY A 149 -5.89 6.81 -19.46
C GLY A 149 -6.72 5.91 -20.38
N MET A 150 -7.84 5.39 -19.89
CA MET A 150 -8.77 4.60 -20.70
C MET A 150 -9.67 5.46 -21.58
N ARG A 151 -9.85 6.74 -21.23
CA ARG A 151 -10.82 7.64 -21.87
C ARG A 151 -10.36 8.18 -23.23
N GLY A 152 -9.11 7.91 -23.63
CA GLY A 152 -8.58 8.18 -24.96
C GLY A 152 -8.43 9.67 -25.26
N ARG A 153 -7.18 10.12 -25.37
CA ARG A 153 -6.81 11.17 -26.31
C ARG A 153 -5.85 10.56 -27.31
#